data_AF-A0A6L6E374-F1
#
_entry.id   AF-A0A6L6E374-F1
#
_cell.length_a   1.000
_cell.length_b   1.000
_cell.length_c   1.000
_cell.angle_alpha   90.00
_cell.angle_beta   90.00
_cell.angle_gamma   90.00
#
_symmetry.space_group_name_H-M   'P 1'
#
loop_
_entity.id
_entity.type
_entity.pdbx_description
1 polymer ?
#
loop_
_entity_poly.entity_id
_entity_poly.type
_entity_poly.pdbx_seq_one_letter_code
_entity_poly.pdbx_strand_id
1 'polypeptide(L)'
;ITTQLAKLQNRSEGFMTMPVVIRVPYGGGIGAVEHHSESPEAYFAHTAGLRVITPSNPNDAYWMIQQAIKSNDPVMFFEPKRRYWQKGPVNLDEPPMGAHQARVLIEGSQVTIATYGPMTAVALQAAEIAASEGTSIEVIDLRSLSPIDFDTVINSVKKTGRLIVASEASTFVSISSEIAARVAEKAFYHLEAPVLRVGGFDVPYPAAKLEEVFLPDADRILEAVDRVLSY
;
A
#
# COMPACT_ATOMS: atom_id res chain seq x y z
N ILE A 1 -10.82 14.62 -12.50
CA ILE A 1 -9.91 14.53 -11.32
C ILE A 1 -8.50 14.98 -11.69
N THR A 2 -7.84 14.29 -12.63
CA THR A 2 -6.40 14.46 -12.89
C THR A 2 -5.97 15.74 -13.61
N THR A 3 -6.82 16.28 -14.50
CA THR A 3 -6.49 17.46 -15.33
C THR A 3 -7.01 18.79 -14.78
N GLN A 4 -7.91 18.76 -13.80
CA GLN A 4 -8.53 19.95 -13.21
C GLN A 4 -8.28 19.98 -11.70
N LEU A 5 -9.01 19.17 -10.92
CA LEU A 5 -8.92 19.15 -9.45
C LEU A 5 -7.47 19.12 -8.94
N ALA A 6 -6.65 18.20 -9.44
CA ALA A 6 -5.25 18.05 -9.05
C ALA A 6 -4.35 19.26 -9.37
N LYS A 7 -4.77 20.13 -10.29
CA LYS A 7 -3.94 21.18 -10.88
C LYS A 7 -4.39 22.59 -10.51
N LEU A 8 -5.60 22.76 -9.99
CA LEU A 8 -6.20 24.08 -9.78
C LEU A 8 -5.45 24.93 -8.74
N GLN A 9 -4.94 24.31 -7.67
CA GLN A 9 -4.15 25.04 -6.68
C GLN A 9 -2.84 25.58 -7.28
N ASN A 10 -2.12 24.76 -8.05
CA ASN A 10 -0.94 25.23 -8.78
C ASN A 10 -1.29 26.25 -9.88
N ARG A 11 -2.37 26.02 -10.64
CA ARG A 11 -2.83 26.91 -11.73
C ARG A 11 -3.25 28.29 -11.22
N SER A 12 -3.76 28.35 -9.99
CA SER A 12 -4.16 29.60 -9.33
C SER A 12 -3.04 30.20 -8.47
N GLU A 13 -1.81 29.66 -8.54
CA GLU A 13 -0.67 30.12 -7.73
C GLU A 13 -0.98 30.15 -6.23
N GLY A 14 -1.80 29.20 -5.76
CA GLY A 14 -2.21 29.08 -4.37
C GLY A 14 -3.39 29.97 -3.95
N PHE A 15 -3.92 30.83 -4.84
CA PHE A 15 -5.11 31.65 -4.54
C PHE A 15 -6.35 30.80 -4.23
N MET A 16 -6.47 29.63 -4.86
CA MET A 16 -7.55 28.68 -4.63
C MET A 16 -6.98 27.37 -4.08
N THR A 17 -7.45 26.95 -2.90
CA THR A 17 -7.19 25.60 -2.38
C THR A 17 -8.23 24.62 -2.89
N MET A 18 -7.93 23.31 -2.82
CA MET A 18 -8.80 22.24 -3.29
C MET A 18 -9.08 21.21 -2.17
N PRO A 19 -9.74 21.60 -1.07
CA PRO A 19 -10.02 20.72 0.07
C PRO A 19 -11.17 19.73 -0.26
N VAL A 20 -10.91 18.82 -1.20
CA VAL A 20 -11.87 17.85 -1.70
C VAL A 20 -11.38 16.44 -1.36
N VAL A 21 -12.23 15.65 -0.71
CA VAL A 21 -11.96 14.23 -0.45
C VAL A 21 -12.86 13.38 -1.34
N ILE A 22 -12.26 12.54 -2.17
CA ILE A 22 -12.94 11.56 -3.01
C ILE A 22 -12.74 10.18 -2.37
N ARG A 23 -13.80 9.64 -1.79
CA ARG A 23 -13.79 8.31 -1.16
C ARG A 23 -14.12 7.23 -2.19
N VAL A 24 -13.30 6.18 -2.27
CA VAL A 24 -13.43 5.12 -3.27
C VAL A 24 -13.34 3.75 -2.60
N PRO A 25 -14.43 2.99 -2.51
CA PRO A 25 -14.38 1.59 -2.11
C PRO A 25 -13.65 0.77 -3.17
N TYR A 26 -12.54 0.13 -2.81
CA TYR A 26 -11.67 -0.56 -3.75
C TYR A 26 -11.19 -1.92 -3.21
N GLY A 27 -10.51 -2.67 -4.08
CA GLY A 27 -9.96 -3.98 -3.75
C GLY A 27 -10.97 -5.11 -3.79
N GLY A 28 -10.46 -6.33 -3.82
CA GLY A 28 -11.18 -7.55 -4.08
C GLY A 28 -11.51 -8.40 -2.85
N GLY A 29 -11.91 -9.64 -3.13
CA GLY A 29 -12.03 -10.72 -2.15
C GLY A 29 -13.36 -10.73 -1.41
N ILE A 30 -14.43 -10.25 -2.07
CA ILE A 30 -15.80 -10.24 -1.55
C ILE A 30 -16.80 -10.91 -2.50
N GLY A 31 -16.34 -11.52 -3.60
CA GLY A 31 -17.21 -12.16 -4.59
C GLY A 31 -18.14 -11.19 -5.32
N ALA A 32 -17.66 -9.95 -5.58
CA ALA A 32 -18.47 -8.93 -6.23
C ALA A 32 -18.70 -9.21 -7.73
N VAL A 33 -19.70 -8.53 -8.30
CA VAL A 33 -19.93 -8.50 -9.75
C VAL A 33 -18.87 -7.65 -10.45
N GLU A 34 -18.78 -7.76 -11.77
CA GLU A 34 -17.83 -7.00 -12.60
C GLU A 34 -17.80 -5.49 -12.25
N HIS A 35 -16.63 -4.87 -12.28
CA HIS A 35 -16.39 -3.46 -11.94
C HIS A 35 -16.49 -3.06 -10.46
N HIS A 36 -16.35 -4.04 -9.56
CA HIS A 36 -16.45 -3.81 -8.11
C HIS A 36 -15.24 -4.33 -7.33
N SER A 37 -14.09 -4.57 -7.95
CA SER A 37 -12.92 -5.13 -7.22
C SER A 37 -11.58 -4.54 -7.65
N GLU A 38 -11.60 -3.56 -8.55
CA GLU A 38 -10.39 -2.95 -9.11
C GLU A 38 -9.57 -2.22 -8.05
N SER A 39 -8.27 -2.17 -8.31
CA SER A 39 -7.27 -1.41 -7.57
C SER A 39 -6.66 -0.32 -8.48
N PRO A 40 -7.32 0.85 -8.63
CA PRO A 40 -6.93 1.86 -9.61
C PRO A 40 -5.96 2.92 -9.05
N GLU A 41 -5.38 2.70 -7.86
CA GLU A 41 -4.56 3.68 -7.14
C GLU A 41 -3.39 4.24 -7.98
N ALA A 42 -2.77 3.42 -8.83
CA ALA A 42 -1.61 3.80 -9.64
C ALA A 42 -1.93 4.98 -10.59
N TYR A 43 -3.12 4.99 -11.20
CA TYR A 43 -3.56 6.07 -12.09
C TYR A 43 -3.62 7.42 -11.37
N PHE A 44 -4.07 7.42 -10.12
CA PHE A 44 -4.19 8.64 -9.31
C PHE A 44 -2.88 9.04 -8.66
N ALA A 45 -2.09 8.06 -8.20
CA ALA A 45 -0.78 8.31 -7.60
C ALA A 45 0.21 8.92 -8.59
N HIS A 46 0.13 8.53 -9.87
CA HIS A 46 0.90 9.15 -10.96
C HIS A 46 0.56 10.64 -11.18
N THR A 47 -0.60 11.10 -10.72
CA THR A 47 -1.04 12.48 -10.95
C THR A 47 -0.50 13.42 -9.87
N ALA A 48 0.55 14.17 -10.20
CA ALA A 48 1.08 15.23 -9.33
C ALA A 48 -0.01 16.23 -8.89
N GLY A 49 -0.02 16.59 -7.60
CA GLY A 49 -1.04 17.47 -6.99
C GLY A 49 -2.25 16.73 -6.41
N LEU A 50 -2.34 15.40 -6.58
CA LEU A 50 -3.24 14.57 -5.79
C LEU A 50 -2.50 13.96 -4.60
N ARG A 51 -3.18 13.88 -3.47
CA ARG A 51 -2.80 12.99 -2.37
C ARG A 51 -3.54 11.68 -2.52
N VAL A 52 -2.86 10.56 -2.34
CA VAL A 52 -3.45 9.22 -2.42
C VAL A 52 -3.11 8.46 -1.16
N ILE A 53 -4.15 8.05 -0.43
CA ILE A 53 -4.02 7.34 0.85
C ILE A 53 -5.01 6.19 0.94
N THR A 54 -4.63 5.16 1.68
CA THR A 54 -5.48 4.01 1.97
C THR A 54 -5.19 3.47 3.37
N PRO A 55 -6.19 3.38 4.26
CA PRO A 55 -6.01 2.79 5.57
C PRO A 55 -6.02 1.25 5.50
N SER A 56 -5.28 0.60 6.38
CA SER A 56 -5.25 -0.87 6.51
C SER A 56 -6.06 -1.40 7.70
N ASN A 57 -6.45 -0.54 8.64
CA ASN A 57 -7.09 -0.90 9.90
C ASN A 57 -8.06 0.20 10.38
N PRO A 58 -8.96 -0.10 11.33
CA PRO A 58 -9.97 0.85 11.81
C PRO A 58 -9.41 2.15 12.40
N ASN A 59 -8.31 2.09 13.17
CA ASN A 59 -7.69 3.27 13.75
C ASN A 59 -7.21 4.25 12.67
N ASP A 60 -6.48 3.71 11.68
CA ASP A 60 -6.01 4.50 10.56
C ASP A 60 -7.16 4.99 9.68
N ALA A 61 -8.19 4.19 9.45
CA ALA A 61 -9.38 4.63 8.72
C ALA A 61 -10.06 5.83 9.39
N TYR A 62 -10.25 5.77 10.72
CA TYR A 62 -10.85 6.84 11.50
C TYR A 62 -10.03 8.14 11.42
N TRP A 63 -8.73 8.07 11.66
CA TRP A 63 -7.89 9.27 11.73
C TRP A 63 -7.50 9.83 10.38
N MET A 64 -7.21 8.97 9.39
CA MET A 64 -6.76 9.41 8.08
C MET A 64 -7.87 10.12 7.31
N ILE A 65 -9.15 9.72 7.45
CA ILE A 65 -10.24 10.46 6.81
C ILE A 65 -10.40 11.87 7.39
N GLN A 66 -10.17 12.06 8.68
CA GLN A 66 -10.21 13.37 9.30
C GLN A 66 -9.04 14.25 8.84
N GLN A 67 -7.84 13.67 8.73
CA GLN A 67 -6.68 14.36 8.16
C GLN A 67 -6.92 14.73 6.69
N ALA A 68 -7.56 13.86 5.91
CA ALA A 68 -7.94 14.14 4.54
C ALA A 68 -8.93 15.32 4.45
N ILE A 69 -9.95 15.35 5.31
CA ILE A 69 -10.93 16.45 5.36
C ILE A 69 -10.28 17.78 5.75
N LYS A 70 -9.25 17.75 6.61
CA LYS A 70 -8.49 18.95 7.00
C LYS A 70 -7.45 19.39 5.96
N SER A 71 -7.18 18.58 4.93
CA SER A 71 -6.20 18.89 3.88
C SER A 71 -6.68 20.03 2.99
N ASN A 72 -5.77 20.94 2.63
CA ASN A 72 -6.01 21.93 1.59
C ASN A 72 -5.80 21.36 0.17
N ASP A 73 -5.09 20.24 0.06
CA ASP A 73 -4.87 19.51 -1.19
C ASP A 73 -6.00 18.48 -1.43
N PRO A 74 -6.32 18.15 -2.69
CA PRO A 74 -7.33 17.15 -3.00
C PRO A 74 -6.82 15.73 -2.69
N VAL A 75 -7.66 14.94 -2.01
CA VAL A 75 -7.30 13.62 -1.49
C VAL A 75 -8.17 12.52 -2.10
N MET A 76 -7.53 11.52 -2.68
CA MET A 76 -8.13 10.22 -2.99
C MET A 76 -8.01 9.32 -1.76
N PHE A 77 -9.15 8.97 -1.16
CA PHE A 77 -9.24 8.11 0.01
C PHE A 77 -9.77 6.73 -0.39
N PHE A 78 -8.86 5.77 -0.54
CA PHE A 78 -9.18 4.42 -1.00
C PHE A 78 -9.52 3.51 0.18
N GLU A 79 -10.75 2.99 0.21
CA GLU A 79 -11.30 2.21 1.31
C GLU A 79 -11.33 0.72 0.96
N PRO A 80 -10.51 -0.13 1.63
CA PRO A 80 -10.49 -1.54 1.32
C PRO A 80 -11.83 -2.19 1.69
N LYS A 81 -12.68 -2.50 0.71
CA LYS A 81 -14.08 -2.91 0.97
C LYS A 81 -14.17 -4.21 1.75
N ARG A 82 -13.25 -5.14 1.51
CA ARG A 82 -13.13 -6.41 2.25
C ARG A 82 -12.86 -6.20 3.74
N ARG A 83 -12.40 -5.02 4.14
CA ARG A 83 -12.06 -4.66 5.53
C ARG A 83 -13.13 -3.84 6.24
N TYR A 84 -14.26 -3.50 5.61
CA TYR A 84 -15.30 -2.67 6.25
C TYR A 84 -15.86 -3.27 7.54
N TRP A 85 -15.94 -4.60 7.64
CA TRP A 85 -16.47 -5.30 8.80
C TRP A 85 -15.39 -5.69 9.82
N GLN A 86 -14.12 -5.41 9.52
CA GLN A 86 -13.02 -5.68 10.45
C GLN A 86 -13.15 -4.75 11.67
N LYS A 87 -13.22 -5.37 12.85
CA LYS A 87 -13.22 -4.65 14.13
C LYS A 87 -11.78 -4.46 14.61
N GLY A 88 -11.54 -3.34 15.29
CA GLY A 88 -10.25 -3.00 15.86
C GLY A 88 -10.39 -1.77 16.74
N PRO A 89 -9.47 -1.54 17.69
CA PRO A 89 -9.50 -0.37 18.54
C PRO A 89 -9.28 0.90 17.71
N VAL A 90 -9.85 2.00 18.17
CA VAL A 90 -9.56 3.36 17.69
C VAL A 90 -9.09 4.16 18.90
N ASN A 91 -7.82 4.55 18.90
CA ASN A 91 -7.25 5.34 20.00
C ASN A 91 -7.66 6.80 19.80
N LEU A 92 -8.48 7.33 20.72
CA LEU A 92 -8.94 8.72 20.72
C LEU A 92 -8.10 9.63 21.64
N ASP A 93 -7.22 9.04 22.46
CA ASP A 93 -6.49 9.72 23.52
C ASP A 93 -5.14 10.29 23.04
N GLU A 94 -4.62 9.80 21.91
CA GLU A 94 -3.34 10.23 21.34
C GLU A 94 -3.52 10.90 19.97
N PRO A 95 -2.68 11.91 19.64
CA PRO A 95 -2.64 12.45 18.30
C PRO A 95 -2.32 11.37 17.27
N PRO A 96 -2.97 11.38 16.09
CA PRO A 96 -2.71 10.37 15.09
C PRO A 96 -1.33 10.57 14.44
N MET A 97 -0.75 9.46 14.01
CA MET A 97 0.34 9.48 13.04
C MET A 97 -0.12 10.19 11.76
N GLY A 98 0.77 10.98 11.14
CA GLY A 98 0.48 11.70 9.91
C GLY A 98 0.04 10.75 8.79
N ALA A 99 -0.93 11.19 7.98
CA ALA A 99 -1.52 10.36 6.91
C ALA A 99 -0.53 9.97 5.80
N HIS A 100 0.61 10.65 5.71
CA HIS A 100 1.69 10.41 4.75
C HIS A 100 2.89 9.65 5.32
N GLN A 101 2.79 9.16 6.55
CA GLN A 101 3.85 8.38 7.20
C GLN A 101 3.54 6.89 7.08
N ALA A 102 4.53 6.09 6.71
CA ALA A 102 4.42 4.64 6.76
C ALA A 102 4.59 4.13 8.20
N ARG A 103 4.13 2.91 8.48
CA ARG A 103 4.25 2.27 9.80
C ARG A 103 4.91 0.91 9.66
N VAL A 104 5.97 0.68 10.42
CA VAL A 104 6.47 -0.67 10.71
C VAL A 104 5.49 -1.33 11.68
N LEU A 105 4.81 -2.38 11.24
CA LEU A 105 3.80 -3.10 12.03
C LEU A 105 4.43 -4.22 12.86
N ILE A 106 5.43 -4.89 12.29
CA ILE A 106 6.23 -5.92 12.93
C ILE A 106 7.68 -5.65 12.54
N GLU A 107 8.56 -5.62 13.53
CA GLU A 107 10.01 -5.50 13.32
C GLU A 107 10.58 -6.84 12.85
N GLY A 108 11.51 -6.79 11.89
CA GLY A 108 12.22 -7.99 11.42
C GLY A 108 13.62 -7.70 10.91
N SER A 109 14.38 -8.76 10.63
CA SER A 109 15.81 -8.64 10.31
C SER A 109 16.25 -9.32 9.01
N GLN A 110 15.43 -10.19 8.39
CA GLN A 110 15.86 -10.95 7.21
C GLN A 110 15.23 -10.46 5.91
N VAL A 111 13.96 -10.06 5.93
CA VAL A 111 13.24 -9.56 4.74
C VAL A 111 12.28 -8.45 5.13
N THR A 112 12.22 -7.39 4.33
CA THR A 112 11.17 -6.38 4.42
C THR A 112 10.03 -6.69 3.46
N ILE A 113 8.79 -6.66 3.95
CA ILE A 113 7.57 -6.63 3.13
C ILE A 113 6.95 -5.24 3.26
N ALA A 114 6.90 -4.50 2.16
CA ALA A 114 6.12 -3.26 2.06
C ALA A 114 4.77 -3.55 1.40
N THR A 115 3.68 -3.09 2.02
CA THR A 115 2.31 -3.36 1.59
C THR A 115 1.37 -2.21 1.94
N TYR A 116 0.12 -2.25 1.50
CA TYR A 116 -0.88 -1.25 1.82
C TYR A 116 -2.31 -1.79 1.74
N GLY A 117 -3.23 -1.08 2.40
CA GLY A 117 -4.67 -1.31 2.31
C GLY A 117 -5.05 -2.77 2.61
N PRO A 118 -5.73 -3.48 1.70
CA PRO A 118 -6.22 -4.83 1.96
C PRO A 118 -5.11 -5.88 2.11
N MET A 119 -3.94 -5.69 1.46
CA MET A 119 -2.83 -6.63 1.50
C MET A 119 -2.08 -6.62 2.84
N THR A 120 -2.28 -5.60 3.67
CA THR A 120 -1.60 -5.50 4.96
C THR A 120 -1.89 -6.69 5.86
N ALA A 121 -3.15 -7.13 5.96
CA ALA A 121 -3.48 -8.30 6.79
C ALA A 121 -2.91 -9.61 6.24
N VAL A 122 -2.78 -9.74 4.91
CA VAL A 122 -2.19 -10.92 4.26
C VAL A 122 -0.68 -10.98 4.51
N ALA A 123 -0.01 -9.82 4.46
CA ALA A 123 1.41 -9.73 4.80
C ALA A 123 1.70 -10.04 6.28
N LEU A 124 0.83 -9.60 7.20
CA LEU A 124 0.93 -9.97 8.62
C LEU A 124 0.76 -11.48 8.82
N GLN A 125 -0.20 -12.10 8.13
CA GLN A 125 -0.38 -13.56 8.17
C GLN A 125 0.84 -14.30 7.64
N ALA A 126 1.42 -13.85 6.51
CA ALA A 126 2.64 -14.44 5.98
C ALA A 126 3.82 -14.28 6.96
N ALA A 127 3.96 -13.12 7.61
CA ALA A 127 4.99 -12.91 8.63
C ALA A 127 4.83 -13.82 9.85
N GLU A 128 3.59 -14.07 10.29
CA GLU A 128 3.29 -15.01 11.38
C GLU A 128 3.67 -16.45 11.02
N ILE A 129 3.31 -16.91 9.82
CA ILE A 129 3.69 -18.24 9.31
C ILE A 129 5.20 -18.37 9.20
N ALA A 130 5.86 -17.40 8.57
CA ALA A 130 7.32 -17.38 8.39
C ALA A 130 8.07 -17.40 9.73
N ALA A 131 7.56 -16.67 10.74
CA ALA A 131 8.16 -16.65 12.07
C ALA A 131 8.09 -18.03 12.74
N SER A 132 7.03 -18.82 12.50
CA SER A 132 6.92 -20.20 13.00
C SER A 132 7.96 -21.15 12.40
N GLU A 133 8.52 -20.79 11.24
CA GLU A 133 9.57 -21.51 10.53
C GLU A 133 10.97 -20.90 10.75
N GLY A 134 11.07 -19.87 11.60
CA GLY A 134 12.34 -19.22 11.97
C GLY A 134 12.77 -18.07 11.06
N THR A 135 11.91 -17.58 10.17
CA THR A 135 12.18 -16.45 9.28
C THR A 135 11.64 -15.14 9.85
N SER A 136 12.52 -14.16 10.07
CA SER A 136 12.20 -12.84 10.62
C SER A 136 11.84 -11.83 9.53
N ILE A 137 10.55 -11.53 9.41
CA ILE A 137 10.00 -10.59 8.43
C ILE A 137 9.62 -9.27 9.08
N GLU A 138 10.12 -8.18 8.52
CA GLU A 138 9.65 -6.83 8.80
C GLU A 138 8.44 -6.51 7.91
N VAL A 139 7.33 -6.04 8.49
CA VAL A 139 6.13 -5.67 7.73
C VAL A 139 5.88 -4.17 7.84
N ILE A 140 5.82 -3.48 6.69
CA ILE A 140 5.53 -2.06 6.58
C ILE A 140 4.18 -1.85 5.90
N ASP A 141 3.28 -1.13 6.57
CA ASP A 141 2.11 -0.53 5.95
C ASP A 141 2.45 0.87 5.45
N LEU A 142 2.39 1.08 4.14
CA LEU A 142 2.76 2.34 3.51
C LEU A 142 1.80 3.48 3.88
N ARG A 143 0.49 3.19 4.04
CA ARG A 143 -0.61 4.13 4.33
C ARG A 143 -0.85 5.20 3.25
N SER A 144 0.20 5.82 2.72
CA SER A 144 0.16 6.77 1.60
C SER A 144 0.89 6.26 0.38
N LEU A 145 0.23 6.44 -0.77
CA LEU A 145 0.71 6.00 -2.08
C LEU A 145 1.16 7.20 -2.94
N SER A 146 0.78 8.41 -2.53
CA SER A 146 1.31 9.67 -3.06
C SER A 146 1.11 10.78 -2.03
N PRO A 147 2.18 11.35 -1.45
CA PRO A 147 3.57 10.87 -1.54
C PRO A 147 3.78 9.56 -0.76
N ILE A 148 4.76 8.74 -1.18
CA ILE A 148 5.20 7.56 -0.43
C ILE A 148 6.28 7.98 0.58
N ASP A 149 6.19 7.50 1.81
CA ASP A 149 7.25 7.60 2.81
C ASP A 149 8.40 6.63 2.49
N PHE A 150 9.27 7.05 1.57
CA PHE A 150 10.42 6.26 1.16
C PHE A 150 11.48 6.14 2.25
N ASP A 151 11.56 7.06 3.20
CA ASP A 151 12.59 7.01 4.23
C ASP A 151 12.38 5.80 5.15
N THR A 152 11.15 5.54 5.55
CA THR A 152 10.78 4.33 6.31
C THR A 152 11.11 3.05 5.54
N VAL A 153 10.74 2.97 4.25
CA VAL A 153 11.03 1.79 3.40
C VAL A 153 12.54 1.59 3.23
N ILE A 154 13.29 2.64 2.94
CA ILE A 154 14.74 2.55 2.69
C ILE A 154 15.49 2.17 3.96
N ASN A 155 15.12 2.72 5.11
CA ASN A 155 15.76 2.37 6.38
C ASN A 155 15.54 0.91 6.73
N SER A 156 14.35 0.39 6.46
CA SER A 156 14.03 -1.03 6.61
C SER A 156 14.85 -1.91 5.66
N VAL A 157 14.93 -1.55 4.38
CA VAL A 157 15.75 -2.29 3.40
C VAL A 157 17.23 -2.28 3.76
N LYS A 158 17.76 -1.17 4.29
CA LYS A 158 19.15 -1.11 4.77
C LYS A 158 19.42 -2.07 5.93
N LYS A 159 18.39 -2.38 6.72
CA LYS A 159 18.45 -3.32 7.85
C LYS A 159 18.36 -4.77 7.39
N THR A 160 17.43 -5.09 6.48
CA THR A 160 17.12 -6.48 6.08
C THR A 160 17.85 -6.94 4.82
N GLY A 161 18.33 -5.99 4.02
CA GLY A 161 18.99 -6.23 2.72
C GLY A 161 18.05 -6.69 1.60
N ARG A 162 16.75 -6.91 1.87
CA ARG A 162 15.81 -7.54 0.94
C ARG A 162 14.45 -6.87 1.01
N LEU A 163 13.79 -6.72 -0.15
CA LEU A 163 12.46 -6.13 -0.23
C LEU A 163 11.52 -6.96 -1.10
N ILE A 164 10.33 -7.20 -0.57
CA ILE A 164 9.15 -7.63 -1.30
C ILE A 164 8.11 -6.52 -1.21
N VAL A 165 7.48 -6.16 -2.34
CA VAL A 165 6.33 -5.25 -2.34
C VAL A 165 5.06 -6.03 -2.70
N ALA A 166 4.06 -6.00 -1.82
CA ALA A 166 2.81 -6.74 -1.98
C ALA A 166 1.60 -5.79 -2.19
N SER A 167 0.79 -6.03 -3.21
CA SER A 167 -0.41 -5.24 -3.54
C SER A 167 -1.46 -6.08 -4.27
N GLU A 168 -2.77 -5.80 -4.14
CA GLU A 168 -3.78 -6.51 -4.96
C GLU A 168 -3.72 -6.13 -6.45
N ALA A 169 -3.26 -4.93 -6.77
CA ALA A 169 -3.14 -4.45 -8.14
C ALA A 169 -2.20 -5.30 -9.01
N SER A 170 -2.41 -5.24 -10.33
CA SER A 170 -1.44 -5.77 -11.31
C SER A 170 -0.07 -5.16 -11.04
N THR A 171 0.97 -5.96 -11.22
CA THR A 171 2.36 -5.48 -11.07
C THR A 171 2.85 -4.69 -12.28
N PHE A 172 2.15 -4.70 -13.41
CA PHE A 172 2.53 -3.89 -14.57
C PHE A 172 2.16 -2.42 -14.32
N VAL A 173 3.15 -1.51 -14.46
CA VAL A 173 2.98 -0.05 -14.26
C VAL A 173 2.19 0.27 -12.97
N SER A 174 2.79 -0.08 -11.84
CA SER A 174 2.12 -0.09 -10.53
C SER A 174 2.89 0.71 -9.46
N ILE A 175 2.27 0.92 -8.31
CA ILE A 175 2.95 1.46 -7.12
C ILE A 175 4.17 0.60 -6.74
N SER A 176 4.04 -0.73 -6.83
CA SER A 176 5.14 -1.64 -6.54
C SER A 176 6.31 -1.50 -7.51
N SER A 177 6.07 -1.11 -8.77
CA SER A 177 7.13 -0.81 -9.74
C SER A 177 7.92 0.47 -9.40
N GLU A 178 7.23 1.54 -8.99
CA GLU A 178 7.88 2.79 -8.55
C GLU A 178 8.71 2.55 -7.28
N ILE A 179 8.20 1.76 -6.33
CA ILE A 179 8.94 1.44 -5.11
C ILE A 179 10.21 0.65 -5.44
N ALA A 180 10.11 -0.37 -6.29
CA ALA A 180 11.27 -1.15 -6.70
C ALA A 180 12.35 -0.27 -7.37
N ALA A 181 11.94 0.61 -8.29
CA ALA A 181 12.86 1.54 -8.94
C ALA A 181 13.52 2.50 -7.93
N ARG A 182 12.73 3.12 -7.05
CA ARG A 182 13.25 4.08 -6.07
C ARG A 182 14.20 3.46 -5.06
N VAL A 183 13.90 2.25 -4.61
CA VAL A 183 14.76 1.51 -3.67
C VAL A 183 16.05 1.10 -4.38
N ALA A 184 16.00 0.66 -5.63
CA ALA A 184 17.21 0.40 -6.42
C ALA A 184 18.08 1.66 -6.56
N GLU A 185 17.49 2.84 -6.80
CA GLU A 185 18.24 4.11 -6.86
C GLU A 185 18.91 4.48 -5.53
N LYS A 186 18.18 4.33 -4.42
CA LYS A 186 18.58 4.91 -3.12
C LYS A 186 19.27 3.92 -2.17
N ALA A 187 19.14 2.62 -2.40
CA ALA A 187 19.63 1.56 -1.52
C ALA A 187 20.37 0.46 -2.29
N PHE A 188 20.84 0.72 -3.53
CA PHE A 188 21.51 -0.27 -4.37
C PHE A 188 22.57 -1.11 -3.64
N TYR A 189 23.48 -0.45 -2.92
CA TYR A 189 24.58 -1.13 -2.20
C TYR A 189 24.15 -1.92 -0.96
N HIS A 190 22.88 -1.82 -0.57
CA HIS A 190 22.31 -2.58 0.54
C HIS A 190 21.44 -3.74 0.06
N LEU A 191 21.11 -3.83 -1.24
CA LEU A 191 20.29 -4.92 -1.76
C LEU A 191 21.14 -6.19 -1.91
N GLU A 192 20.78 -7.22 -1.15
CA GLU A 192 21.34 -8.58 -1.25
C GLU A 192 20.62 -9.41 -2.33
N ALA A 193 19.43 -8.99 -2.75
CA ALA A 193 18.62 -9.63 -3.77
C ALA A 193 17.79 -8.56 -4.53
N PRO A 194 17.30 -8.85 -5.77
CA PRO A 194 16.40 -7.94 -6.46
C PRO A 194 15.11 -7.72 -5.66
N VAL A 195 14.54 -6.52 -5.77
CA VAL A 195 13.22 -6.25 -5.20
C VAL A 195 12.18 -7.12 -5.91
N LEU A 196 11.54 -8.03 -5.18
CA LEU A 196 10.47 -8.87 -5.72
C LEU A 196 9.12 -8.18 -5.51
N ARG A 197 8.16 -8.49 -6.39
CA ARG A 197 6.83 -7.86 -6.40
C ARG A 197 5.77 -8.95 -6.48
N VAL A 198 4.86 -8.94 -5.52
CA VAL A 198 3.74 -9.86 -5.45
C VAL A 198 2.46 -9.06 -5.67
N GLY A 199 1.74 -9.37 -6.74
CA GLY A 199 0.47 -8.70 -7.02
C GLY A 199 -0.48 -9.49 -7.91
N GLY A 200 -1.61 -8.87 -8.23
CA GLY A 200 -2.55 -9.43 -9.20
C GLY A 200 -1.88 -9.72 -10.54
N PHE A 201 -2.48 -10.64 -11.29
CA PHE A 201 -2.00 -10.94 -12.65
C PHE A 201 -2.29 -9.78 -13.60
N ASP A 202 -1.53 -9.70 -14.69
CA ASP A 202 -1.73 -8.69 -15.74
C ASP A 202 -2.87 -9.11 -16.70
N VAL A 203 -4.07 -9.21 -16.13
CA VAL A 203 -5.33 -9.53 -16.81
C VAL A 203 -6.45 -8.69 -16.18
N PRO A 204 -7.58 -8.50 -16.87
CA PRO A 204 -8.76 -7.88 -16.26
C PRO A 204 -9.17 -8.60 -14.97
N TYR A 205 -9.73 -7.84 -14.02
CA TYR A 205 -10.20 -8.43 -12.77
C TYR A 205 -11.24 -9.52 -13.06
N PRO A 206 -11.04 -10.76 -12.59
CA PRO A 206 -11.84 -11.87 -13.06
C PRO A 206 -13.19 -11.96 -12.33
N ALA A 207 -14.07 -12.82 -12.84
CA ALA A 207 -15.30 -13.17 -12.15
C ALA A 207 -15.01 -13.79 -10.77
N ALA A 208 -15.93 -13.62 -9.81
CA ALA A 208 -15.81 -14.06 -8.43
C ALA A 208 -15.28 -15.50 -8.24
N LYS A 209 -15.62 -16.44 -9.13
CA LYS A 209 -15.15 -17.84 -9.06
C LYS A 209 -13.63 -18.02 -9.23
N LEU A 210 -12.93 -17.04 -9.79
CA LEU A 210 -11.49 -17.07 -10.03
C LEU A 210 -10.73 -16.07 -9.13
N GLU A 211 -11.44 -15.38 -8.23
CA GLU A 211 -10.89 -14.32 -7.39
C GLU A 211 -9.80 -14.84 -6.45
N GLU A 212 -9.98 -16.04 -5.90
CA GLU A 212 -9.00 -16.69 -5.01
C GLU A 212 -7.68 -17.02 -5.72
N VAL A 213 -7.73 -17.31 -7.02
CA VAL A 213 -6.51 -17.56 -7.82
C VAL A 213 -5.83 -16.25 -8.19
N PHE A 214 -6.61 -15.22 -8.48
CA PHE A 214 -6.10 -13.93 -8.95
C PHE A 214 -5.45 -13.10 -7.85
N LEU A 215 -6.09 -13.01 -6.69
CA LEU A 215 -5.59 -12.24 -5.57
C LEU A 215 -4.37 -12.91 -4.95
N PRO A 216 -3.34 -12.15 -4.56
CA PRO A 216 -2.25 -12.70 -3.77
C PRO A 216 -2.73 -13.15 -2.39
N ASP A 217 -2.33 -14.36 -2.00
CA ASP A 217 -2.51 -14.92 -0.67
C ASP A 217 -1.17 -14.95 0.09
N ALA A 218 -1.19 -15.51 1.31
CA ALA A 218 0.00 -15.65 2.14
C ALA A 218 1.03 -16.59 1.48
N ASP A 219 0.58 -17.67 0.83
CA ASP A 219 1.46 -18.64 0.17
C ASP A 219 2.24 -18.00 -0.98
N ARG A 220 1.62 -17.15 -1.80
CA ARG A 220 2.31 -16.38 -2.85
C ARG A 220 3.30 -15.35 -2.29
N ILE A 221 3.06 -14.83 -1.09
CA ILE A 221 4.04 -13.96 -0.41
C ILE A 221 5.21 -14.79 0.11
N LEU A 222 4.95 -15.92 0.75
CA LEU A 222 5.98 -16.81 1.30
C LEU A 222 6.86 -17.41 0.19
N GLU A 223 6.29 -17.76 -0.96
CA GLU A 223 7.06 -18.17 -2.14
C GLU A 223 8.07 -17.09 -2.58
N ALA A 224 7.68 -15.82 -2.53
CA ALA A 224 8.59 -14.71 -2.81
C ALA A 224 9.64 -14.51 -1.70
N VAL A 225 9.29 -14.79 -0.44
CA VAL A 225 10.24 -14.79 0.69
C VAL A 225 11.32 -15.84 0.48
N ASP A 226 10.94 -17.07 0.14
CA ASP A 226 11.87 -18.17 -0.12
C ASP A 226 12.80 -17.83 -1.30
N ARG A 227 12.25 -17.24 -2.36
CA ARG A 227 13.01 -16.80 -3.54
C ARG A 227 13.98 -15.67 -3.25
N VAL A 228 13.60 -14.69 -2.44
CA VAL A 228 14.49 -13.55 -2.12
C VAL A 228 15.59 -13.95 -1.14
N LEU A 229 15.34 -14.94 -0.28
CA LEU A 229 16.34 -15.49 0.64
C LEU A 229 17.34 -16.45 -0.03
N SER A 230 16.99 -17.03 -1.18
CA SER A 230 17.82 -18.00 -1.91
C SER A 230 18.66 -17.41 -3.06
N TYR A 231 18.63 -16.09 -3.25
CA TYR A 231 19.42 -15.39 -4.27
C TYR A 231 20.92 -15.39 -3.93
#